data_AF-A0A966TEA6-F1
#
_entry.id   AF-A0A966TEA6-F1
#
_cell.length_a   1.000
_cell.length_b   1.000
_cell.length_c   1.000
_cell.angle_alpha   90.00
_cell.angle_beta   90.00
_cell.angle_gamma   90.00
#
_symmetry.space_group_name_H-M   'P 1'
#
loop_
_entity.id
_entity.type
_entity.pdbx_description
1 polymer ?
#
loop_
_entity_poly.entity_id
_entity_poly.type
_entity_poly.pdbx_seq_one_letter_code
_entity_poly.pdbx_strand_id
1 'polypeptide(L)'
;MLTVVVYKKDARTKTGERMSFKEDYDTEDLKGLDSTMRYTFPSKKGYRYEIHRTMVKRRNLMTGVEYEERFDTDFAASPSSEAYWSM
;
A
#
# COMPACT_ATOMS: atom_id res chain seq x y z
N MET A 1 -8.21 5.76 8.03
CA MET A 1 -7.69 6.03 6.66
C MET A 1 -7.11 4.77 6.04
N LEU A 2 -7.59 4.43 4.84
CA LEU A 2 -7.18 3.27 4.05
C LEU A 2 -6.60 3.74 2.72
N THR A 3 -5.62 3.04 2.17
CA THR A 3 -5.08 3.30 0.84
C THR A 3 -5.42 2.13 -0.06
N VAL A 4 -5.97 2.41 -1.23
CA VAL A 4 -6.22 1.41 -2.26
C VAL A 4 -5.16 1.53 -3.33
N VAL A 5 -4.47 0.42 -3.62
CA VAL A 5 -3.55 0.32 -4.76
C VAL A 5 -4.15 -0.64 -5.76
N VAL A 6 -4.36 -0.18 -6.99
CA VAL A 6 -4.92 -0.99 -8.08
C VAL A 6 -3.86 -1.22 -9.14
N TYR A 7 -3.74 -2.48 -9.52
CA TYR A 7 -2.92 -3.00 -10.58
C TYR A 7 -3.80 -3.46 -11.74
N LYS A 8 -3.28 -3.30 -12.96
CA LYS A 8 -3.86 -3.82 -14.18
C LYS A 8 -2.89 -4.78 -14.84
N LYS A 9 -3.39 -5.92 -15.29
CA LYS A 9 -2.62 -6.88 -16.08
C LYS A 9 -2.02 -6.19 -17.31
N ASP A 10 -0.72 -6.31 -17.46
CA ASP A 10 0.05 -5.75 -18.58
C ASP A 10 1.22 -6.69 -18.87
N ALA A 11 1.14 -7.43 -19.98
CA ALA A 11 2.15 -8.42 -20.36
C ALA A 11 3.50 -7.80 -20.76
N ARG A 12 3.59 -6.47 -20.86
CA ARG A 12 4.83 -5.75 -21.17
C ARG A 12 5.72 -5.56 -19.95
N THR A 13 5.16 -5.65 -18.74
CA THR A 13 5.94 -5.51 -17.51
C THR A 13 6.48 -6.85 -17.06
N LYS A 14 7.65 -6.85 -16.43
CA LYS A 14 8.29 -8.08 -15.92
C LYS A 14 7.40 -8.83 -14.91
N THR A 15 6.62 -8.09 -14.13
CA THR A 15 5.68 -8.62 -13.13
C THR A 15 4.34 -9.04 -13.74
N GLY A 16 4.09 -8.75 -15.03
CA GLY A 16 2.82 -9.02 -15.70
C GLY A 16 1.66 -8.09 -15.31
N GLU A 17 1.94 -7.09 -14.47
CA GLU A 17 0.99 -6.10 -13.97
C GLU A 17 1.64 -4.70 -13.91
N ARG A 18 0.84 -3.65 -14.04
CA ARG A 18 1.24 -2.26 -13.80
C ARG A 18 0.33 -1.62 -12.78
N MET A 19 0.89 -0.77 -11.92
CA MET A 19 0.06 0.08 -11.06
C MET A 19 -0.72 1.06 -11.95
N SER A 20 -2.05 1.01 -11.87
CA SER A 20 -2.94 1.87 -12.64
C SER A 20 -3.51 3.01 -11.80
N PHE A 21 -3.69 2.78 -10.50
CA PHE A 21 -4.38 3.72 -9.63
C PHE A 21 -3.91 3.54 -8.18
N LYS A 22 -3.81 4.65 -7.46
CA LYS A 22 -3.49 4.68 -6.03
C LYS A 22 -4.17 5.89 -5.42
N GLU A 23 -5.00 5.66 -4.41
CA GLU A 23 -5.75 6.72 -3.74
C GLU A 23 -5.95 6.40 -2.26
N ASP A 24 -5.93 7.45 -1.45
CA ASP A 24 -6.20 7.40 -0.01
C ASP A 24 -7.69 7.71 0.22
N TYR A 25 -8.36 6.83 0.96
CA TYR A 25 -9.76 6.97 1.36
C TYR A 25 -9.85 7.23 2.86
N ASP A 26 -10.53 8.32 3.23
CA ASP A 26 -10.81 8.64 4.63
C ASP A 26 -11.99 7.82 5.16
N THR A 27 -11.81 6.51 5.19
CA THR A 27 -12.75 5.55 5.75
C THR A 27 -12.00 4.48 6.53
N GLU A 28 -12.70 3.85 7.45
CA GLU A 28 -12.25 2.64 8.16
C GLU A 28 -13.10 1.43 7.78
N ASP A 29 -14.18 1.62 7.01
CA ASP A 29 -15.04 0.54 6.56
C ASP A 29 -14.41 -0.22 5.38
N LEU A 30 -13.61 -1.23 5.74
CA LEU A 30 -12.95 -2.11 4.80
C LEU A 30 -13.95 -2.92 3.95
N LYS A 31 -15.12 -3.28 4.50
CA LYS A 31 -16.10 -4.11 3.78
C LYS A 31 -16.83 -3.29 2.71
N GLY A 32 -17.28 -2.09 3.06
CA GLY A 32 -17.86 -1.16 2.10
C GLY A 32 -16.88 -0.85 0.98
N LEU A 33 -15.65 -0.48 1.33
CA LEU A 33 -14.61 -0.18 0.34
C LEU A 33 -14.26 -1.37 -0.54
N ASP A 34 -14.11 -2.58 0.03
CA ASP A 34 -13.87 -3.80 -0.73
C ASP A 34 -15.00 -4.06 -1.74
N SER A 35 -16.26 -3.90 -1.34
CA SER A 35 -17.40 -4.08 -2.24
C SER A 35 -17.39 -3.09 -3.41
N THR A 36 -17.07 -1.82 -3.15
CA THR A 36 -16.95 -0.78 -4.17
C THR A 36 -15.80 -1.08 -5.13
N MET A 37 -14.63 -1.47 -4.60
CA MET A 37 -13.46 -1.79 -5.41
C MET A 37 -13.67 -3.04 -6.28
N ARG A 38 -14.36 -4.06 -5.79
CA ARG A 38 -14.74 -5.24 -6.61
C ARG A 38 -15.60 -4.86 -7.81
N TYR A 39 -16.53 -3.93 -7.63
CA TYR A 39 -17.43 -3.48 -8.70
C TYR A 39 -16.70 -2.59 -9.71
N THR A 40 -15.89 -1.64 -9.23
CA THR A 40 -15.16 -0.67 -10.06
C THR A 40 -13.98 -1.32 -10.81
N PHE A 41 -13.23 -2.20 -10.13
CA PHE A 41 -12.03 -2.86 -10.64
C PHE A 41 -12.18 -4.39 -10.63
N PRO A 42 -13.07 -4.94 -11.48
CA PRO A 42 -13.35 -6.37 -11.47
C PRO A 42 -12.16 -7.18 -12.00
N SER A 43 -11.85 -8.28 -11.32
CA SER A 43 -10.78 -9.22 -11.71
C SER A 43 -10.97 -9.80 -13.11
N LYS A 44 -12.22 -9.97 -13.56
CA LYS A 44 -12.58 -10.39 -14.92
C LYS A 44 -12.04 -9.45 -16.01
N LYS A 45 -11.82 -8.16 -15.69
CA LYS A 45 -11.20 -7.18 -16.61
C LYS A 45 -9.68 -7.08 -16.43
N GLY A 46 -9.08 -8.00 -15.68
CA GLY A 46 -7.63 -8.06 -15.42
C GLY A 46 -7.15 -7.04 -14.40
N TYR A 47 -8.01 -6.58 -13.49
CA TYR A 47 -7.60 -5.74 -12.36
C TYR A 47 -7.35 -6.56 -11.10
N ARG A 48 -6.37 -6.13 -10.32
CA ARG A 48 -6.09 -6.63 -8.98
C ARG A 48 -5.93 -5.42 -8.08
N TYR A 49 -6.57 -5.41 -6.93
CA TYR A 49 -6.44 -4.30 -5.98
C TYR A 49 -5.99 -4.83 -4.62
N GLU A 50 -5.33 -3.98 -3.86
CA GLU A 50 -4.92 -4.20 -2.50
C GLU A 50 -5.39 -3.03 -1.65
N ILE A 51 -5.91 -3.33 -0.46
CA ILE A 51 -6.35 -2.33 0.51
C ILE A 51 -5.42 -2.41 1.71
N HIS A 52 -4.74 -1.32 2.00
CA HIS A 52 -3.78 -1.21 3.10
C HIS A 52 -4.26 -0.17 4.11
N ARG A 53 -3.90 -0.34 5.39
CA ARG A 53 -4.00 0.76 6.34
C ARG A 53 -2.94 1.78 6.00
N THR A 54 -3.34 3.04 5.84
CA THR A 54 -2.40 4.09 5.40
C THR A 54 -1.27 4.26 6.41
N MET A 55 -1.62 4.37 7.70
CA MET A 55 -0.66 4.45 8.80
C MET A 55 -0.49 3.08 9.45
N VAL A 56 0.77 2.66 9.59
CA VAL A 56 1.15 1.41 10.24
C VAL A 56 2.10 1.71 11.38
N LYS A 57 1.95 0.95 12.48
CA LYS A 57 2.88 1.01 13.60
C LYS A 57 4.14 0.25 13.27
N ARG A 58 5.28 0.92 13.43
CA ARG A 58 6.63 0.39 13.22
C ARG A 58 7.47 0.69 14.45
N ARG A 59 8.60 -0.01 14.54
CA ARG A 59 9.54 0.14 15.64
C ARG A 59 10.84 0.72 15.10
N ASN A 60 11.30 1.80 15.72
CA ASN A 60 12.56 2.43 15.35
C ASN A 60 13.71 1.46 15.64
N LEU A 61 14.62 1.29 14.69
CA LEU A 61 15.71 0.33 14.81
C LEU A 61 16.69 0.69 15.94
N MET A 62 16.97 1.97 16.13
CA MET A 62 17.97 2.46 17.07
C MET A 62 17.45 2.61 18.49
N THR A 63 16.27 3.22 18.64
CA THR A 63 15.70 3.52 19.96
C THR A 63 14.74 2.44 20.45
N GLY A 64 14.24 1.59 19.55
CA GLY A 64 13.23 0.58 19.87
C GLY A 64 11.85 1.17 20.18
N VAL A 65 11.64 2.48 20.00
CA VAL A 65 10.37 3.17 20.25
C VAL A 65 9.38 2.90 19.10
N GLU A 66 8.11 2.73 19.43
CA GLU A 66 7.04 2.60 18.44
C GLU A 66 6.65 3.96 17.87
N TYR A 67 6.43 4.00 16.56
CA TYR A 67 5.97 5.18 15.84
C TYR A 67 5.04 4.77 14.70
N GLU A 68 4.28 5.72 14.17
CA GLU A 68 3.42 5.50 13.02
C GLU A 68 4.04 6.09 11.76
N GLU A 69 4.10 5.31 10.69
CA GLU A 69 4.53 5.75 9.37
C GLU A 69 3.58 5.26 8.30
N ARG A 70 3.67 5.84 7.10
CA ARG A 70 2.89 5.33 5.98
C ARG A 70 3.36 3.94 5.58
N PHE A 71 2.43 3.06 5.20
CA PHE A 71 2.76 1.69 4.80
C PHE A 71 3.70 1.60 3.58
N ASP A 72 3.67 2.63 2.72
CA ASP A 72 4.42 2.76 1.48
C ASP A 72 5.71 3.57 1.64
N THR A 73 6.18 3.80 2.87
CA THR A 73 7.46 4.47 3.13
C THR A 73 8.60 3.61 2.60
N ASP A 74 9.47 4.22 1.77
CA ASP A 74 10.63 3.53 1.22
C ASP A 74 11.58 3.05 2.32
N PHE A 75 12.26 1.92 2.08
CA PHE A 75 13.17 1.33 3.05
C PHE A 75 14.21 2.34 3.55
N ALA A 76 14.87 3.07 2.65
CA ALA A 76 15.88 4.08 3.03
C ALA A 76 15.32 5.31 3.75
N ALA A 77 14.01 5.53 3.72
CA ALA A 77 13.36 6.67 4.39
C ALA A 77 12.68 6.28 5.72
N SER A 78 12.71 5.00 6.10
CA SER A 78 12.06 4.50 7.32
C SER A 78 13.06 4.37 8.48
N PRO A 79 12.85 5.04 9.63
CA PRO A 79 13.66 4.84 10.84
C PRO A 79 13.70 3.42 11.39
N SER A 80 12.82 2.53 10.90
CA SER A 80 12.84 1.10 11.21
C SER A 80 13.87 0.30 10.40
N SER A 81 14.47 0.90 9.36
CA SER A 81 15.41 0.22 8.48
C SER A 81 16.87 0.53 8.80
N GLU A 82 17.77 -0.40 8.49
CA GLU A 82 19.21 -0.17 8.57
C GLU A 82 19.68 0.85 7.51
N ALA A 83 19.05 0.89 6.34
CA ALA A 83 19.39 1.82 5.26
C ALA A 83 19.20 3.28 5.67
N TYR A 84 18.21 3.59 6.51
CA TYR A 84 17.99 4.93 7.02
C TYR A 84 19.12 5.41 7.94
N TRP A 85 19.76 4.49 8.67
CA TRP A 85 20.83 4.80 9.64
C TRP A 85 22.25 4.63 9.08
N SER A 86 22.37 4.13 7.85
CA SER A 86 23.66 3.95 7.17
C SER A 86 23.96 5.04 6.14
N MET A 87 23.08 6.04 6.03
CA MET A 87 23.34 7.29 5.30
C MET A 87 24.17 8.29 6.11
#